data_AF-A0A1N6YVF7-F1
#
_entry.id   AF-A0A1N6YVF7-F1
#
_cell.length_a   1.000
_cell.length_b   1.000
_cell.length_c   1.000
_cell.angle_alpha   90.00
_cell.angle_beta   90.00
_cell.angle_gamma   90.00
#
_symmetry.space_group_name_H-M   'P 1'
#
loop_
_entity.id
_entity.type
_entity.pdbx_description
1 polymer ?
#
loop_
_entity_poly.entity_id
_entity_poly.type
_entity_poly.pdbx_seq_one_letter_code
_entity_poly.pdbx_strand_id
1 'polypeptide(L)'
;MESMGPGMSPVTPPAMGVATGHPAQAAPLQAHCAATLQRLYGWLQASLPQAPQVAGIIPLLVQAVQLYRAGRYDACLAQIQFALGAVAPGRPTVPLL
;
A
#
# COMPACT_ATOMS: atom_id res chain seq x y z
N MET A 1 -59.38 -27.64 11.19
CA MET A 1 -58.47 -27.68 12.35
C MET A 1 -57.07 -27.77 11.79
N GLU A 2 -56.47 -26.59 11.60
CA GLU A 2 -55.30 -26.35 10.76
C GLU A 2 -54.00 -26.56 11.55
N SER A 3 -53.04 -27.15 10.87
CA SER A 3 -51.69 -27.49 11.35
C SER A 3 -50.89 -26.26 11.77
N MET A 4 -50.36 -26.29 13.00
CA MET A 4 -49.43 -25.29 13.51
C MET A 4 -48.18 -26.02 14.07
N GLY A 5 -47.19 -26.25 13.21
CA GLY A 5 -45.86 -26.75 13.61
C GLY A 5 -44.89 -25.57 13.77
N PRO A 6 -44.31 -25.32 14.95
CA PRO A 6 -43.52 -24.13 15.21
C PRO A 6 -42.09 -24.20 14.62
N GLY A 7 -41.76 -23.17 13.85
CA GLY A 7 -40.53 -22.39 14.08
C GLY A 7 -39.21 -23.00 13.64
N MET A 8 -38.96 -23.01 12.34
CA MET A 8 -37.58 -22.91 11.81
C MET A 8 -36.97 -21.59 12.28
N SER A 9 -36.06 -21.65 13.25
CA SER A 9 -35.15 -20.54 13.54
C SER A 9 -33.96 -20.64 12.58
N PRO A 10 -33.71 -19.66 11.70
CA PRO A 10 -32.42 -19.59 11.04
C PRO A 10 -31.37 -19.29 12.11
N VAL A 11 -30.43 -20.22 12.27
CA VAL A 11 -29.19 -19.98 13.01
C VAL A 11 -28.37 -18.96 12.22
N THR A 12 -28.61 -17.68 12.51
CA THR A 12 -27.73 -16.60 12.07
C THR A 12 -26.38 -16.81 12.76
N PRO A 13 -25.27 -17.05 12.04
CA PRO A 13 -23.97 -17.07 12.68
C PRO A 13 -23.69 -15.68 13.27
N PRO A 14 -23.05 -15.57 14.44
CA PRO A 14 -22.56 -14.28 14.90
C PRO A 14 -21.49 -13.84 13.90
N ALA A 15 -21.81 -12.81 13.12
CA ALA A 15 -20.83 -11.96 12.48
C ALA A 15 -20.07 -11.17 13.57
N MET A 16 -19.33 -11.88 14.42
CA MET A 16 -18.36 -11.29 15.33
C MET A 16 -17.07 -11.11 14.56
N GLY A 17 -16.79 -9.86 14.20
CA GLY A 17 -15.52 -9.49 13.61
C GLY A 17 -15.56 -8.40 12.55
N VAL A 18 -16.62 -7.59 12.46
CA VAL A 18 -16.43 -6.24 11.90
C VAL A 18 -15.65 -5.45 12.94
N ALA A 19 -14.32 -5.50 12.83
CA ALA A 19 -13.44 -4.54 13.46
C ALA A 19 -13.87 -3.15 12.98
N THR A 20 -14.68 -2.50 13.80
CA THR A 20 -15.07 -1.10 13.66
C THR A 20 -13.81 -0.26 13.80
N GLY A 21 -13.13 -0.03 12.68
CA GLY A 21 -11.83 0.64 12.64
C GLY A 21 -11.35 0.92 11.21
N HIS A 22 -12.15 1.65 10.44
CA HIS A 22 -11.74 2.37 9.22
C HIS A 22 -10.81 1.68 8.17
N PRO A 23 -11.28 0.64 7.46
CA PRO A 23 -10.65 0.22 6.20
C PRO A 23 -10.89 1.23 5.06
N ALA A 24 -11.98 2.02 5.11
CA ALA A 24 -12.38 2.90 4.02
C ALA A 24 -11.44 4.10 3.76
N GLN A 25 -10.71 4.56 4.78
CA GLN A 25 -9.73 5.65 4.66
C GLN A 25 -8.30 5.13 4.47
N ALA A 26 -8.00 3.93 4.99
CA ALA A 26 -6.74 3.24 4.74
C ALA A 26 -6.64 2.76 3.28
N ALA A 27 -7.75 2.31 2.67
CA ALA A 27 -7.79 1.82 1.30
C ALA A 27 -7.26 2.81 0.23
N PRO A 28 -7.65 4.10 0.21
CA PRO A 28 -7.10 5.05 -0.77
C PRO A 28 -5.61 5.34 -0.52
N LEU A 29 -5.17 5.45 0.74
CA LEU A 29 -3.77 5.73 1.09
C LEU A 29 -2.86 4.53 0.81
N GLN A 30 -3.39 3.33 1.04
CA GLN A 30 -2.78 2.06 0.65
C GLN A 30 -2.63 1.96 -0.87
N ALA A 31 -3.71 2.19 -1.63
CA ALA A 31 -3.67 2.16 -3.08
C ALA A 31 -2.67 3.19 -3.64
N HIS A 32 -2.61 4.38 -3.04
CA HIS A 32 -1.66 5.42 -3.41
C HIS A 32 -0.20 5.01 -3.15
N CYS A 33 0.14 4.52 -1.94
CA CYS A 33 1.50 4.03 -1.64
C CYS A 33 1.88 2.84 -2.55
N ALA A 34 0.96 1.90 -2.80
CA ALA A 34 1.20 0.77 -3.69
C ALA A 34 1.48 1.21 -5.14
N ALA A 35 0.67 2.10 -5.70
CA ALA A 35 0.86 2.63 -7.06
C ALA A 35 2.19 3.39 -7.18
N THR A 36 2.54 4.19 -6.17
CA THR A 36 3.81 4.92 -6.12
C THR A 36 5.01 3.97 -6.07
N LEU A 37 4.96 2.93 -5.22
CA LEU A 37 6.00 1.89 -5.17
C LEU A 37 6.16 1.19 -6.51
N GLN A 38 5.06 0.76 -7.14
CA GLN A 38 5.13 0.08 -8.44
C GLN A 38 5.75 0.95 -9.53
N ARG A 39 5.38 2.24 -9.57
CA ARG A 39 5.96 3.19 -10.53
C ARG A 39 7.46 3.41 -10.28
N LEU A 40 7.87 3.52 -9.02
CA LEU A 40 9.27 3.65 -8.63
C LEU A 40 10.10 2.43 -9.02
N TYR A 41 9.59 1.22 -8.77
CA TYR A 41 10.25 -0.01 -9.20
C TYR A 41 10.38 -0.10 -10.72
N GLY A 42 9.33 0.26 -11.48
CA GLY A 42 9.39 0.30 -12.94
C GLY A 42 10.44 1.29 -13.45
N TRP A 43 10.47 2.49 -12.87
CA TRP A 43 11.50 3.48 -13.18
C TRP A 43 12.91 2.99 -12.81
N LEU A 44 13.07 2.39 -11.63
CA LEU A 44 14.34 1.86 -11.16
C LEU A 44 14.84 0.76 -12.09
N GLN A 45 13.98 -0.17 -12.48
CA GLN A 45 14.32 -1.26 -13.40
C GLN A 45 14.79 -0.74 -14.78
N ALA A 46 14.17 0.34 -15.28
CA ALA A 46 14.62 1.01 -16.50
C ALA A 46 15.92 1.83 -16.31
N SER A 47 16.12 2.42 -15.13
CA SER A 47 17.24 3.33 -14.85
C SER A 47 18.52 2.62 -14.44
N LEU A 48 18.43 1.48 -13.76
CA LEU A 48 19.58 0.69 -13.29
C LEU A 48 20.64 0.38 -14.37
N PRO A 49 20.28 -0.04 -15.59
CA PRO A 49 21.29 -0.30 -16.62
C PRO A 49 22.03 0.97 -17.09
N GLN A 50 21.39 2.14 -17.00
CA GLN A 50 21.97 3.41 -17.44
C GLN A 50 22.65 4.19 -16.30
N ALA A 51 22.19 3.99 -15.07
CA ALA A 51 22.63 4.70 -13.88
C ALA A 51 22.68 3.73 -12.68
N PRO A 52 23.69 2.86 -12.59
CA PRO A 52 23.83 1.89 -11.50
C PRO A 52 24.01 2.56 -10.13
N GLN A 53 24.43 3.83 -10.10
CA GLN A 53 24.49 4.66 -8.90
C GLN A 53 23.14 4.82 -8.18
N VAL A 54 22.04 4.67 -8.93
CA VAL A 54 20.68 4.67 -8.39
C VAL A 54 20.38 3.34 -7.67
N ALA A 55 21.22 2.31 -7.75
CA ALA A 55 21.03 1.11 -6.91
C ALA A 55 21.10 1.42 -5.40
N GLY A 56 21.73 2.53 -4.99
CA GLY A 56 21.85 2.95 -3.59
C GLY A 56 20.51 3.25 -2.89
N ILE A 57 19.44 3.51 -3.65
CA ILE A 57 18.08 3.74 -3.11
C ILE A 57 17.33 2.41 -2.84
N ILE A 58 17.75 1.28 -3.42
CA ILE A 58 17.11 -0.03 -3.23
C ILE A 58 16.82 -0.35 -1.74
N PRO A 59 17.77 -0.23 -0.79
CA PRO A 59 17.48 -0.49 0.62
C PRO A 59 16.40 0.44 1.20
N LEU A 60 16.34 1.71 0.79
CA LEU A 60 15.29 2.65 1.22
C LEU A 60 13.91 2.26 0.68
N LEU A 61 13.83 1.77 -0.55
CA LEU A 61 12.58 1.26 -1.15
C LEU A 61 12.11 -0.01 -0.45
N VAL A 62 13.03 -0.92 -0.12
CA VAL A 62 12.69 -2.12 0.67
C VAL A 62 12.11 -1.72 2.02
N GLN A 63 12.67 -0.69 2.68
CA GLN A 63 12.12 -0.17 3.93
C GLN A 63 10.72 0.42 3.76
N ALA A 64 10.44 1.13 2.66
CA ALA A 64 9.10 1.63 2.34
C ALA A 64 8.08 0.49 2.13
N VAL A 65 8.49 -0.62 1.49
CA VAL A 65 7.65 -1.81 1.34
C VAL A 65 7.34 -2.46 2.70
N GLN A 66 8.31 -2.49 3.63
CA GLN A 66 8.07 -3.00 4.98
C GLN A 66 7.07 -2.12 5.74
N LEU A 67 7.17 -0.80 5.61
CA LEU A 67 6.18 0.13 6.18
C LEU A 67 4.78 -0.07 5.59
N TYR A 68 4.69 -0.30 4.28
CA TYR A 68 3.44 -0.65 3.62
C TYR A 68 2.84 -1.95 4.18
N ARG A 69 3.65 -3.00 4.34
CA ARG A 69 3.20 -4.28 4.93
C ARG A 69 2.81 -4.16 6.40
N ALA A 70 3.40 -3.22 7.13
CA ALA A 70 3.04 -2.89 8.50
C ALA A 70 1.78 -2.00 8.61
N GLY A 71 1.13 -1.66 7.50
CA GLY A 71 -0.05 -0.77 7.48
C GLY A 71 0.29 0.71 7.75
N ARG A 72 1.57 1.08 7.78
CA ARG A 72 2.05 2.44 8.03
C ARG A 72 2.20 3.21 6.72
N TYR A 73 1.07 3.48 6.06
CA TYR A 73 1.05 4.06 4.70
C TYR A 73 1.57 5.50 4.62
N ASP A 74 1.36 6.32 5.66
CA ASP A 74 1.91 7.68 5.74
C ASP A 74 3.45 7.66 5.81
N ALA A 75 4.00 6.81 6.68
CA ALA A 75 5.44 6.57 6.76
C ALA A 75 6.02 5.97 5.48
N CYS A 76 5.27 5.09 4.78
CA CYS A 76 5.65 4.61 3.45
C CYS A 76 5.88 5.78 2.49
N LEU A 77 4.93 6.71 2.40
CA LEU A 77 5.02 7.86 1.47
C LEU A 77 6.16 8.81 1.86
N ALA A 78 6.36 9.08 3.15
CA ALA A 78 7.49 9.86 3.62
C ALA A 78 8.84 9.20 3.26
N GLN A 79 8.94 7.88 3.44
CA GLN A 79 10.13 7.10 3.10
C GLN A 79 10.43 7.13 1.59
N ILE A 80 9.38 7.05 0.77
CA ILE A 80 9.50 7.18 -0.68
C ILE A 80 10.02 8.56 -1.10
N GLN A 81 9.47 9.63 -0.52
CA GLN A 81 9.92 11.00 -0.80
C GLN A 81 11.38 11.20 -0.38
N PHE A 82 11.77 10.65 0.77
CA PHE A 82 13.17 10.66 1.22
C PHE A 82 14.08 9.92 0.23
N ALA A 83 13.68 8.74 -0.23
CA ALA A 83 14.44 7.95 -1.20
C ALA A 83 14.61 8.69 -2.54
N LEU A 84 13.57 9.37 -3.01
CA LEU A 84 13.63 10.22 -4.21
C LEU A 84 14.54 11.44 -4.01
N GLY A 85 14.52 12.06 -2.83
CA GLY A 85 15.43 13.16 -2.48
C GLY A 85 16.90 12.74 -2.42
N ALA A 86 17.18 11.52 -1.95
CA ALA A 86 18.53 10.98 -1.89
C ALA A 86 19.16 10.74 -3.28
N VAL A 87 18.32 10.54 -4.31
CA VAL A 87 18.76 10.40 -5.71
C VAL A 87 18.99 11.77 -6.37
N ALA A 88 18.54 12.87 -5.76
CA ALA A 88 18.43 14.16 -6.40
C ALA A 88 19.21 15.28 -5.68
N PRO A 89 20.40 15.65 -6.18
CA PRO A 89 20.78 17.05 -6.33
C PRO A 89 20.35 17.64 -7.68
N GLY A 90 19.81 16.81 -8.58
CA GLY A 90 19.25 17.22 -9.87
C GLY A 90 18.02 16.37 -10.19
N ARG A 91 16.86 17.02 -10.30
CA ARG A 91 15.52 16.46 -10.53
C ARG A 91 15.53 15.16 -11.35
N PRO A 92 15.27 13.98 -10.75
CA PRO A 92 14.78 12.84 -11.51
C PRO A 92 13.35 13.18 -11.93
N THR A 93 13.16 13.39 -13.23
CA THR A 93 11.85 13.45 -13.88
C THR A 93 11.19 12.08 -13.77
N VAL A 94 10.67 11.77 -12.58
CA VAL A 94 9.53 10.84 -12.48
C VAL A 94 8.44 11.48 -13.35
N PRO A 95 7.86 10.78 -14.35
CA PRO A 95 6.76 11.34 -15.13
C PRO A 95 5.63 11.69 -14.16
N LEU A 96 5.50 12.98 -13.84
CA LEU A 96 4.29 13.54 -13.26
C LEU A 96 3.23 13.39 -14.35
N LEU A 97 2.15 12.70 -14.00
CA LEU A 97 0.86 12.91 -14.64
C LEU A 97 0.44 14.36 -14.47
#